data_AF-A0AAV9ZZW3-F1
#
_entry.id   AF-A0AAV9ZZW3-F1
#
_cell.length_a   1.000
_cell.length_b   1.000
_cell.length_c   1.000
_cell.angle_alpha   90.00
_cell.angle_beta   90.00
_cell.angle_gamma   90.00
#
_symmetry.space_group_name_H-M   'P 1'
#
loop_
_entity.id
_entity.type
_entity.pdbx_description
1 polymer ?
#
loop_
_entity_poly.entity_id
_entity_poly.type
_entity_poly.pdbx_seq_one_letter_code
_entity_poly.pdbx_strand_id
1 'polypeptide(L)'
;MCGGTCGIGIKGGKPDSDCPSFYHFLIKTSKKFLPTRPCTNVPIICAMKGCKETHWKYNFKQHMNERHPDWQRLGVPSTFVEEIQISLEEQLKLGIPSHIAAEWPPPRPPPTVETVTARPCTPTTKKRSASSLPLSPRRLPRRNKENYDPNDTYSLKRPRII
;
A
#
# COMPACT_ATOMS: atom_id res chain seq x y z
N MET A 1 6.27 21.11 -27.60
CA MET A 1 5.06 20.38 -27.19
C MET A 1 5.30 18.90 -27.48
N CYS A 2 5.30 18.03 -26.48
CA CYS A 2 5.43 16.59 -26.70
C CYS A 2 4.08 16.02 -27.13
N GLY A 3 3.88 15.88 -28.45
CA GLY A 3 2.63 15.42 -29.07
C GLY A 3 2.60 13.91 -29.35
N GLY A 4 3.21 13.10 -28.49
CA GLY A 4 3.25 11.63 -28.64
C GLY A 4 3.34 10.97 -27.28
N THR A 5 2.71 9.80 -27.13
CA THR A 5 2.66 9.01 -25.91
C THR A 5 4.06 8.77 -25.33
N CYS A 6 4.41 9.48 -24.25
CA CYS A 6 5.66 9.21 -23.54
C CYS A 6 5.58 7.83 -22.88
N GLY A 7 6.46 6.92 -23.27
CA GLY A 7 6.68 5.66 -22.58
C GLY A 7 7.21 5.89 -21.16
N ILE A 8 6.71 5.07 -20.24
CA ILE A 8 7.22 5.00 -18.87
C ILE A 8 7.60 3.59 -18.50
N GLY A 9 8.74 3.45 -17.84
CA GLY A 9 9.26 2.20 -17.33
C GLY A 9 9.98 2.36 -15.99
N ILE A 10 10.40 1.24 -15.44
CA ILE A 10 11.21 1.20 -14.22
C ILE A 10 12.48 0.40 -14.55
N LYS A 11 13.65 1.05 -14.50
CA LYS A 11 14.96 0.43 -14.73
C LYS A 11 15.82 0.56 -13.47
N GLY A 12 16.26 -0.57 -12.92
CA GLY A 12 17.10 -0.58 -11.70
C GLY A 12 16.46 0.10 -10.48
N GLY A 13 15.13 0.06 -10.35
CA GLY A 13 14.40 0.69 -9.25
C GLY A 13 14.26 2.22 -9.37
N LYS A 14 14.61 2.79 -10.52
CA LYS A 14 14.42 4.20 -10.85
C LYS A 14 13.36 4.34 -11.96
N PRO A 15 12.60 5.44 -11.98
CA PRO A 15 11.70 5.74 -13.08
C PRO A 15 12.55 6.02 -14.33
N ASP A 16 12.04 5.59 -15.49
CA ASP A 16 12.61 5.82 -16.81
C ASP A 16 11.50 6.31 -17.73
N SER A 17 11.72 7.41 -18.43
CA SER A 17 10.77 7.93 -19.41
C SER A 17 11.54 8.59 -20.55
N ASP A 18 10.97 8.48 -21.74
CA ASP A 18 11.38 9.15 -22.98
C ASP A 18 10.91 10.61 -23.07
N CYS A 19 10.20 11.12 -22.05
CA CYS A 19 9.76 12.52 -22.00
C CYS A 19 10.97 13.48 -21.86
N PRO A 20 11.11 14.50 -22.73
CA PRO A 20 12.18 15.51 -22.64
C PRO A 20 12.22 16.28 -21.31
N SER A 21 11.07 16.42 -20.66
CA SER A 21 10.93 17.09 -19.36
C SER A 21 11.04 16.12 -18.17
N PHE A 22 11.47 14.88 -18.41
CA PHE A 22 11.61 13.88 -17.36
C PHE A 22 12.75 14.24 -16.40
N TYR A 23 12.50 14.09 -15.10
CA TYR A 23 13.51 14.22 -14.07
C TYR A 23 13.64 12.91 -13.30
N HIS A 24 14.87 12.54 -12.95
CA HIS A 24 15.11 11.34 -12.16
C HIS A 24 14.76 11.57 -10.69
N PHE A 25 14.09 10.59 -10.09
CA PHE A 25 13.82 10.57 -8.66
C PHE A 25 13.89 9.15 -8.10
N LEU A 26 13.99 9.03 -6.77
CA LEU A 26 13.97 7.74 -6.09
C LEU A 26 12.53 7.33 -5.83
N ILE A 27 12.07 6.23 -6.44
CA ILE A 27 10.70 5.73 -6.29
C ILE A 27 10.35 5.53 -4.81
N LYS A 28 11.26 4.94 -4.03
CA LYS A 28 11.03 4.63 -2.61
C LYS A 28 10.68 5.86 -1.77
N THR A 29 11.32 7.00 -2.03
CA THR A 29 11.06 8.24 -1.28
C THR A 29 9.83 8.95 -1.80
N SER A 30 9.57 8.88 -3.10
CA SER A 30 8.42 9.52 -3.74
C SER A 30 7.11 8.78 -3.51
N LYS A 31 7.13 7.51 -3.08
CA LYS A 31 5.92 6.74 -2.73
C LYS A 31 5.19 7.25 -1.50
N LYS A 32 5.89 7.93 -0.59
CA LYS A 32 5.31 8.36 0.69
C LYS A 32 4.75 9.76 0.56
N PHE A 33 3.47 9.91 0.91
CA PHE A 33 2.87 11.22 1.05
C PHE A 33 3.54 11.96 2.21
N LEU A 34 4.01 13.17 1.94
CA LEU A 34 4.51 14.10 2.93
C LEU A 34 3.76 15.42 2.75
N PRO A 35 3.28 16.08 3.81
CA PRO A 35 2.59 17.36 3.68
C PRO A 35 3.43 18.44 2.99
N THR A 36 4.76 18.37 3.14
CA THR A 36 5.73 19.26 2.47
C THR A 36 5.98 18.90 1.01
N ARG A 37 5.64 17.67 0.61
CA ARG A 37 5.83 17.11 -0.75
C ARG A 37 4.63 16.21 -1.07
N PRO A 38 3.45 16.79 -1.36
CA PRO A 38 2.21 16.02 -1.51
C PRO A 38 2.17 15.18 -2.79
N CYS A 39 3.16 15.31 -3.67
CA CYS A 39 3.19 14.60 -4.93
C CYS A 39 3.79 13.19 -4.75
N THR A 40 2.93 12.17 -4.62
CA THR A 40 3.33 10.76 -4.73
C THR A 40 3.24 10.23 -6.17
N ASN A 41 3.58 11.08 -7.14
CA ASN A 41 3.54 10.68 -8.54
C ASN A 41 4.69 9.71 -8.84
N VAL A 42 4.38 8.42 -8.74
CA VAL A 42 5.31 7.33 -9.03
C VAL A 42 4.74 6.44 -10.12
N PRO A 43 5.58 5.90 -11.02
CA PRO A 43 5.18 4.80 -11.87
C PRO A 43 4.96 3.55 -11.03
N ILE A 44 3.85 2.85 -11.29
CA ILE A 44 3.48 1.60 -10.65
C ILE A 44 3.27 0.57 -11.76
N ILE A 45 3.72 -0.66 -11.53
CA ILE A 45 3.52 -1.78 -12.47
C ILE A 45 2.20 -2.45 -12.10
N CYS A 46 1.33 -2.68 -13.08
CA CYS A 46 0.04 -3.34 -12.81
C CYS A 46 0.25 -4.75 -12.23
N ALA A 47 -0.40 -5.04 -11.10
CA ALA A 47 -0.32 -6.34 -10.43
C ALA A 47 -1.30 -7.38 -11.00
N MET A 48 -2.11 -7.04 -12.00
CA MET A 48 -3.06 -7.96 -12.61
C MET A 48 -2.34 -9.06 -13.40
N LYS A 49 -2.81 -10.30 -13.25
CA LYS A 49 -2.18 -11.47 -13.90
C LYS A 49 -2.17 -11.28 -15.43
N GLY A 50 -0.97 -11.23 -16.01
CA GLY A 50 -0.78 -11.05 -17.45
C GLY A 50 -0.70 -9.59 -17.91
N CYS A 51 -1.02 -8.62 -17.03
CA CYS A 51 -0.76 -7.22 -17.30
C CYS A 51 0.69 -6.89 -16.94
N LYS A 52 1.40 -6.22 -17.85
CA LYS A 52 2.78 -5.75 -17.63
C LYS A 52 2.92 -4.24 -17.85
N GLU A 53 1.78 -3.55 -17.95
CA GLU A 53 1.77 -2.12 -18.19
C GLU A 53 2.22 -1.36 -16.92
N THR A 54 2.91 -0.24 -17.15
CA THR A 54 3.34 0.68 -16.12
C THR A 54 2.62 1.99 -16.32
N HIS A 55 1.96 2.49 -15.28
CA HIS A 55 1.21 3.73 -15.32
C HIS A 55 1.58 4.62 -14.14
N TRP A 56 1.41 5.92 -14.30
CA TRP A 56 1.47 6.85 -13.18
C TRP A 56 0.34 6.58 -12.19
N LYS A 57 0.61 6.74 -10.89
CA LYS A 57 -0.37 6.53 -9.82
C LYS A 57 -1.74 7.19 -10.09
N TYR A 58 -1.76 8.43 -10.60
CA TYR A 58 -3.01 9.14 -10.91
C TYR A 58 -3.74 8.63 -12.17
N ASN A 59 -3.04 7.97 -13.09
CA ASN A 59 -3.64 7.36 -14.29
C ASN A 59 -4.15 5.94 -14.04
N PHE A 60 -3.82 5.34 -12.88
CA PHE A 60 -4.17 3.95 -12.59
C PHE A 60 -5.68 3.71 -12.55
N LYS A 61 -6.47 4.71 -12.14
CA LYS A 61 -7.93 4.63 -12.18
C LYS A 61 -8.46 4.33 -13.58
N GLN A 62 -7.97 5.07 -14.56
CA GLN A 62 -8.36 4.89 -15.94
C GLN A 62 -7.91 3.52 -16.46
N HIS A 63 -6.64 3.16 -16.24
CA HIS A 63 -6.10 1.86 -16.65
C HIS A 63 -6.92 0.69 -16.07
N MET A 64 -7.23 0.72 -14.77
CA MET A 64 -7.99 -0.36 -14.13
C MET A 64 -9.42 -0.43 -14.66
N ASN A 65 -10.08 0.69 -14.94
CA ASN A 65 -11.43 0.70 -15.49
C ASN A 65 -11.49 0.23 -16.95
N GLU A 66 -10.49 0.57 -17.77
CA GLU A 66 -10.46 0.24 -19.21
C GLU A 66 -9.94 -1.17 -19.47
N ARG A 67 -8.86 -1.59 -18.79
CA ARG A 67 -8.19 -2.88 -19.04
C ARG A 67 -8.64 -3.98 -18.10
N HIS A 68 -9.17 -3.63 -16.94
CA HIS A 68 -9.49 -4.58 -15.87
C HIS A 68 -10.84 -4.31 -15.21
N PRO A 69 -11.96 -4.23 -15.94
CA PRO A 69 -13.26 -3.80 -15.40
C PRO A 69 -13.71 -4.60 -14.16
N ASP A 70 -13.40 -5.90 -14.10
CA ASP A 70 -13.72 -6.78 -12.97
C ASP A 70 -12.59 -6.92 -11.92
N TRP A 71 -11.62 -6.01 -11.89
CA TRP A 71 -10.44 -6.13 -11.01
C TRP A 71 -10.78 -6.32 -9.53
N GLN A 72 -11.88 -5.69 -9.06
CA GLN A 72 -12.33 -5.81 -7.68
C GLN A 72 -12.75 -7.24 -7.32
N ARG A 73 -13.27 -8.00 -8.30
CA ARG A 73 -13.68 -9.40 -8.14
C ARG A 73 -12.51 -10.38 -8.30
N LEU A 74 -11.55 -10.03 -9.15
CA LEU A 74 -10.40 -10.88 -9.49
C LEU A 74 -9.36 -11.02 -8.37
N GLY A 75 -9.53 -10.31 -7.26
CA GLY A 75 -8.71 -10.49 -6.06
C GLY A 75 -7.33 -9.84 -6.18
N VAL A 76 -7.31 -8.53 -6.42
CA VAL A 76 -6.07 -7.75 -6.39
C VAL A 76 -5.44 -7.76 -4.99
N PRO A 77 -4.11 -7.93 -4.86
CA PRO A 77 -3.42 -7.87 -3.58
C PRO A 77 -3.72 -6.58 -2.82
N SER A 78 -3.99 -6.66 -1.52
CA SER A 78 -4.29 -5.47 -0.70
C SER A 78 -3.17 -4.45 -0.73
N THR A 79 -1.92 -4.91 -0.73
CA THR A 79 -0.72 -4.06 -0.81
C THR A 79 -0.68 -3.22 -2.10
N PHE A 80 -1.18 -3.77 -3.20
CA PHE A 80 -1.24 -3.04 -4.47
C PHE A 80 -2.37 -1.98 -4.46
N VAL A 81 -3.52 -2.30 -3.86
CA VAL A 81 -4.62 -1.36 -3.69
C VAL A 81 -4.18 -0.14 -2.87
N GLU A 82 -3.46 -0.37 -1.76
CA GLU A 82 -2.86 0.68 -0.94
C GLU A 82 -1.85 1.53 -1.73
N GLU A 83 -1.08 0.91 -2.62
CA GLU A 83 -0.07 1.59 -3.43
C GLU A 83 -0.67 2.54 -4.47
N ILE A 84 -1.80 2.16 -5.08
CA ILE A 84 -2.49 2.98 -6.08
C ILE A 84 -3.50 3.96 -5.46
N GLN A 85 -3.79 3.85 -4.17
CA GLN A 85 -4.77 4.71 -3.50
C GLN A 85 -4.26 6.15 -3.37
N ILE A 86 -5.08 7.10 -3.80
CA ILE A 86 -4.81 8.54 -3.65
C ILE A 86 -5.83 9.09 -2.65
N SER A 87 -5.35 9.47 -1.47
CA SER A 87 -6.21 9.99 -0.41
C SER A 87 -6.83 11.33 -0.80
N LEU A 88 -7.98 11.66 -0.20
CA LEU A 88 -8.63 12.95 -0.43
C LEU A 88 -7.72 14.12 -0.05
N GLU A 89 -6.99 14.00 1.07
CA GLU A 89 -6.02 15.02 1.50
C GLU A 89 -4.92 15.22 0.45
N GLU A 90 -4.40 14.14 -0.12
CA GLU A 90 -3.39 14.21 -1.18
C GLU A 90 -3.93 14.95 -2.41
N GLN A 91 -5.17 14.64 -2.83
CA GLN A 91 -5.82 15.31 -3.96
C GLN A 91 -6.00 16.81 -3.71
N LEU A 92 -6.48 17.20 -2.53
CA LEU A 92 -6.66 18.61 -2.15
C LEU A 92 -5.33 19.37 -2.11
N LYS A 93 -4.26 18.75 -1.60
CA LYS A 93 -2.91 19.34 -1.56
C LYS A 93 -2.28 19.47 -2.94
N LEU A 94 -2.69 18.64 -3.90
CA LEU A 94 -2.33 18.77 -5.32
C LEU A 94 -3.13 19.87 -6.03
N GLY A 95 -4.06 20.54 -5.34
CA GLY A 95 -4.90 21.59 -5.90
C GLY A 95 -6.09 21.06 -6.70
N ILE A 96 -6.43 19.77 -6.55
CA ILE A 96 -7.64 19.21 -7.17
C ILE A 96 -8.86 19.79 -6.42
N PRO A 97 -9.82 20.41 -7.12
CA PRO A 97 -11.01 20.96 -6.49
C PRO A 97 -11.80 19.90 -5.73
N SER A 98 -12.30 20.25 -4.54
CA SER A 98 -13.01 19.33 -3.64
C SER A 98 -14.26 18.69 -4.25
N HIS A 99 -14.93 19.37 -5.19
CA HIS A 99 -16.11 18.84 -5.88
C HIS A 99 -15.79 17.76 -6.93
N ILE A 100 -14.51 17.62 -7.31
CA ILE A 100 -14.00 16.60 -8.24
C ILE A 100 -13.20 15.53 -7.49
N ALA A 101 -12.58 15.91 -6.39
CA ALA A 101 -11.76 15.03 -5.58
C ALA A 101 -12.62 13.89 -5.00
N ALA A 102 -12.21 12.65 -5.25
CA ALA A 102 -12.91 11.46 -4.80
C ALA A 102 -11.89 10.39 -4.43
N GLU A 103 -12.07 9.76 -3.28
CA GLU A 103 -11.19 8.67 -2.86
C GLU A 103 -11.29 7.51 -3.85
N TRP A 104 -10.14 7.08 -4.35
CA TRP A 104 -10.04 5.97 -5.26
C TRP A 104 -8.81 5.11 -4.94
N PRO A 105 -8.93 3.77 -4.91
CA PRO A 105 -10.16 3.00 -5.10
C PRO A 105 -11.21 3.22 -4.00
N PRO A 106 -12.52 3.06 -4.28
CA PRO A 106 -13.54 3.22 -3.26
C PRO A 106 -13.28 2.22 -2.13
N PRO A 107 -13.43 2.63 -0.86
CA PRO A 107 -13.28 1.72 0.26
C PRO A 107 -14.21 0.52 0.07
N ARG A 108 -13.71 -0.70 0.29
CA ARG A 108 -14.57 -1.87 0.24
C ARG A 108 -15.69 -1.66 1.25
N PRO A 109 -16.97 -1.90 0.87
CA PRO A 109 -18.01 -1.95 1.87
C PRO A 109 -17.57 -2.97 2.94
N PRO A 110 -17.77 -2.68 4.23
CA PRO A 110 -17.52 -3.68 5.26
C PRO A 110 -18.25 -4.95 4.84
N PRO A 111 -17.67 -6.15 5.07
CA PRO A 111 -18.43 -7.38 4.85
C PRO A 111 -19.73 -7.18 5.60
N THR A 112 -20.86 -7.27 4.90
CA THR A 112 -22.17 -7.19 5.51
C THR A 112 -22.14 -8.28 6.56
N VAL A 113 -21.91 -7.89 7.81
CA VAL A 113 -22.03 -8.80 8.92
C VAL A 113 -23.53 -9.01 8.91
N GLU A 114 -23.99 -10.06 8.24
CA GLU A 114 -25.31 -10.58 8.50
C GLU A 114 -25.30 -10.68 10.02
N THR A 115 -26.11 -9.84 10.66
CA THR A 115 -26.38 -9.93 12.07
C THR A 115 -26.95 -11.34 12.21
N VAL A 116 -26.07 -12.30 12.47
CA VAL A 116 -26.43 -13.61 12.96
C VAL A 116 -27.02 -13.24 14.30
N THR A 117 -28.33 -13.03 14.29
CA THR A 117 -29.14 -12.91 15.48
C THR A 117 -28.85 -14.20 16.21
N ALA A 118 -27.87 -14.15 17.11
CA ALA A 118 -27.53 -15.27 17.96
C ALA A 118 -28.86 -15.65 18.60
N ARG A 119 -29.36 -16.83 18.25
CA ARG A 119 -30.52 -17.37 18.93
C ARG A 119 -30.21 -17.27 20.42
N PRO A 120 -31.10 -16.73 21.25
CA PRO A 120 -30.85 -16.64 22.68
C PRO A 120 -30.48 -18.02 23.19
N CYS A 121 -29.19 -18.22 23.51
CA CYS A 121 -28.74 -19.40 24.20
C CYS A 121 -29.38 -19.33 25.59
N THR A 122 -30.39 -20.15 25.82
CA THR A 122 -30.90 -20.38 27.17
C THR A 122 -29.75 -20.96 28.00
N PRO A 123 -29.35 -20.32 29.10
CA PRO A 123 -28.34 -20.88 29.99
C PRO A 123 -28.97 -22.05 30.74
N THR A 124 -28.81 -23.27 30.22
CA THR A 124 -29.11 -24.47 31.00
C THR A 124 -27.99 -24.66 32.01
N THR A 125 -28.18 -24.12 33.22
CA THR A 125 -27.33 -24.32 34.39
C THR A 125 -27.38 -25.78 34.83
N LYS A 126 -26.62 -26.66 34.17
CA LYS A 126 -26.20 -27.92 34.81
C LYS A 126 -25.04 -27.63 35.74
N LYS A 127 -25.36 -27.58 37.03
CA LYS A 127 -24.47 -27.57 38.19
C LYS A 127 -23.49 -28.74 38.07
N ARG A 128 -22.32 -28.54 37.45
CA ARG A 128 -21.20 -29.50 37.51
C ARG A 128 -20.51 -29.31 38.86
N SER A 129 -20.48 -30.38 39.63
CA SER A 129 -19.75 -30.51 40.88
C SER A 129 -18.28 -30.16 40.69
N ALA A 130 -17.73 -29.44 41.66
CA ALA A 130 -16.35 -29.00 41.69
C ALA A 130 -15.40 -30.21 41.62
N SER A 131 -14.45 -30.16 40.69
CA SER A 131 -13.22 -30.94 40.75
C SER A 131 -12.09 -29.96 40.52
N SER A 132 -11.41 -29.67 41.62
CA SER A 132 -10.24 -28.82 41.74
C SER A 132 -9.08 -29.34 40.92
N LEU A 133 -8.54 -28.52 40.02
CA LEU A 133 -7.18 -28.70 39.52
C LEU A 133 -6.36 -27.40 39.70
N PRO A 134 -5.08 -27.54 40.09
CA PRO A 134 -4.27 -26.47 40.63
C PRO A 134 -3.73 -25.51 39.56
N LEU A 135 -3.72 -24.24 39.95
CA LEU A 135 -3.01 -23.13 39.32
C LEU A 135 -1.51 -23.44 39.21
N SER A 136 -0.96 -23.30 38.01
CA SER A 136 0.49 -23.12 37.81
C SER A 136 0.73 -21.90 36.93
N PRO A 137 1.30 -20.81 37.48
CA PRO A 137 1.78 -19.70 36.68
C PRO A 137 3.13 -20.08 36.06
N ARG A 138 3.14 -20.40 34.76
CA ARG A 138 4.38 -20.47 33.97
C ARG A 138 4.89 -19.04 33.78
N ARG A 139 5.93 -18.67 34.53
CA ARG A 139 6.75 -17.49 34.26
C ARG A 139 7.35 -17.62 32.86
N LEU A 140 7.05 -16.68 31.97
CA LEU A 140 7.78 -16.54 30.72
C LEU A 140 9.16 -15.90 30.99
N PRO A 141 10.24 -16.43 30.41
CA PRO A 141 11.56 -15.82 30.53
C PRO A 141 11.60 -14.47 29.80
N ARG A 142 12.16 -13.49 30.52
CA ARG A 142 12.49 -12.13 30.09
C ARG A 142 13.43 -12.21 28.87
N ARG A 143 12.98 -11.76 27.69
CA ARG A 143 13.82 -11.67 26.49
C ARG A 143 14.85 -10.56 26.68
N ASN A 144 16.13 -10.93 26.71
CA ASN A 144 17.24 -9.99 26.77
C ASN A 144 17.27 -9.11 25.51
N LYS A 145 17.42 -7.80 25.71
CA LYS A 145 17.76 -6.82 24.69
C LYS A 145 19.21 -7.06 24.29
N GLU A 146 19.44 -7.71 23.15
CA GLU A 146 20.77 -7.75 22.55
C GLU A 146 21.07 -6.44 21.84
N ASN A 147 22.35 -6.06 21.97
CA ASN A 147 22.97 -4.81 21.62
C ASN A 147 22.76 -4.40 20.16
N TYR A 148 22.34 -3.15 19.98
CA TYR A 148 22.49 -2.40 18.73
C TYR A 148 23.84 -1.68 18.78
N ASP A 149 24.77 -2.06 17.90
CA ASP A 149 26.06 -1.37 17.71
C ASP A 149 25.90 -0.31 16.60
N PRO A 150 26.00 0.99 16.91
CA PRO A 150 25.76 2.07 15.95
C PRO A 150 26.95 2.38 15.02
N ASN A 151 28.06 1.62 15.06
CA ASN A 151 29.31 2.03 14.38
C ASN A 151 29.61 1.38 13.02
N ASP A 152 28.68 0.67 12.38
CA ASP A 152 28.93 0.13 11.04
C ASP A 152 28.78 1.22 9.96
N THR A 153 29.82 2.06 9.88
CA THR A 153 29.92 3.21 8.99
C THR A 153 30.47 2.77 7.64
N TYR A 154 29.56 2.75 6.67
CA TYR A 154 29.74 2.68 5.23
C TYR A 154 31.05 3.29 4.69
N SER A 155 31.99 2.43 4.29
CA SER A 155 33.10 2.78 3.40
C SER A 155 32.63 2.79 1.94
N LEU A 156 32.16 3.94 1.45
CA LEU A 156 31.91 4.16 0.01
C LEU A 156 33.20 4.65 -0.68
N LYS A 157 33.98 3.70 -1.23
CA LYS A 157 35.03 4.00 -2.22
C LYS A 157 34.35 4.34 -3.55
N ARG A 158 34.45 5.60 -3.99
CA ARG A 158 34.12 6.00 -5.37
C ARG A 158 35.32 5.76 -6.29
N PRO A 159 35.16 5.13 -7.46
CA PRO A 159 36.19 5.12 -8.48
C PRO A 159 36.28 6.48 -9.20
N ARG A 160 37.51 6.98 -9.40
CA ARG A 160 37.83 8.06 -10.32
C ARG A 160 37.78 7.50 -11.74
N ILE A 161 37.02 8.14 -12.62
CA ILE A 161 37.09 7.91 -14.07
C ILE A 161 38.04 8.98 -14.62
N ILE A 162 39.03 8.53 -15.38
CA ILE A 162 39.97 9.33 -16.18
C ILE A 162 39.34 9.55 -17.55
#